data_AF-A0A9D1HAT8-F1
#
_entry.id   AF-A0A9D1HAT8-F1
#
_cell.length_a   1.000
_cell.length_b   1.000
_cell.length_c   1.000
_cell.angle_alpha   90.00
_cell.angle_beta   90.00
_cell.angle_gamma   90.00
#
_symmetry.space_group_name_H-M   'P 1'
#
loop_
_entity.id
_entity.type
_entity.pdbx_description
1 polymer ?
#
loop_
_entity_poly.entity_id
_entity_poly.type
_entity_poly.pdbx_seq_one_letter_code
_entity_poly.pdbx_strand_id
1 'polypeptide(L)' 'MEQTARNLRKERVGVVTSNKMEKSIVVSEVKRVKHPMYGKFVIRTKKYYAH' A
#
# COMPACT_ATOMS: atom_id res chain seq x y z
N MET A 1 -31.37 -2.07 20.14
CA MET A 1 -30.82 -2.28 18.79
C MET A 1 -29.45 -1.65 18.76
N GLU A 2 -28.42 -2.45 18.99
CA GLU A 2 -27.04 -1.96 19.07
C GLU A 2 -26.45 -2.00 17.65
N GLN A 3 -26.17 -0.83 17.07
CA GLN A 3 -25.55 -0.74 15.75
C GLN A 3 -24.07 -1.10 15.89
N THR A 4 -23.68 -2.27 15.41
CA THR A 4 -22.27 -2.64 15.24
C THR A 4 -21.67 -1.83 14.10
N ALA A 5 -21.23 -0.61 14.41
CA ALA A 5 -20.55 0.25 13.44
C ALA A 5 -19.23 -0.38 13.00
N ARG A 6 -19.06 -0.58 11.69
CA ARG A 6 -17.85 -1.17 11.10
C ARG A 6 -16.67 -0.20 11.23
N ASN A 7 -15.52 -0.71 11.67
CA ASN A 7 -14.28 0.09 11.76
C ASN A 7 -13.79 0.58 10.38
N LEU A 8 -13.17 1.77 10.35
CA LEU A 8 -12.51 2.30 9.15
C LEU A 8 -11.27 1.47 8.80
N ARG A 9 -11.18 1.04 7.54
CA ARG A 9 -10.03 0.29 7.00
C ARG A 9 -9.07 1.24 6.29
N LYS A 10 -7.79 0.87 6.21
CA LYS A 10 -6.76 1.66 5.55
C LYS A 10 -6.84 1.48 4.04
N GLU A 11 -6.92 2.57 3.30
CA GLU A 11 -6.89 2.60 1.84
C GLU A 11 -5.52 3.06 1.33
N ARG A 12 -5.10 2.55 0.18
CA ARG A 12 -3.79 2.86 -0.44
C ARG A 12 -3.95 2.90 -1.96
N VAL A 13 -3.20 3.80 -2.61
CA VAL A 13 -3.18 3.95 -4.06
C VAL A 13 -1.79 3.56 -4.57
N GLY A 14 -1.72 2.78 -5.64
CA GLY A 14 -0.46 2.30 -6.22
C GLY A 14 -0.62 1.87 -7.67
N VAL A 15 0.49 1.49 -8.30
CA VAL A 15 0.55 1.10 -9.71
C VAL A 15 0.66 -0.41 -9.83
N VAL A 16 -0.13 -1.01 -10.73
CA VAL A 16 -0.09 -2.45 -11.00
C VAL A 16 1.24 -2.81 -11.66
N THR A 17 1.98 -3.74 -11.06
CA THR A 17 3.29 -4.19 -11.55
C THR A 17 3.23 -5.56 -12.22
N SER A 18 2.30 -6.43 -11.81
CA SER A 18 2.11 -7.74 -12.42
C SER A 18 0.65 -8.19 -12.31
N ASN A 19 0.16 -8.81 -13.38
CA ASN A 19 -1.15 -9.44 -13.49
C ASN A 19 -1.02 -10.90 -13.99
N LYS A 20 0.01 -11.62 -13.50
CA LYS A 20 0.30 -12.99 -13.96
C LYS A 20 -0.34 -14.08 -13.08
N MET A 21 -1.00 -13.70 -11.98
CA MET A 21 -1.57 -14.65 -11.02
C MET A 21 -3.07 -14.81 -11.28
N GLU A 22 -3.62 -15.94 -10.88
CA GLU A 22 -5.06 -16.16 -10.99
C GLU A 22 -5.80 -15.35 -9.91
N LYS A 23 -6.76 -14.52 -10.35
CA LYS A 23 -7.62 -13.66 -9.50
C LYS A 23 -6.85 -12.81 -8.47
N SER A 24 -5.61 -12.44 -8.79
CA SER A 24 -4.79 -11.62 -7.90
C SER A 24 -3.77 -10.80 -8.67
N ILE A 25 -3.41 -9.63 -8.14
CA ILE A 25 -2.51 -8.68 -8.76
C ILE A 25 -1.43 -8.21 -7.77
N VAL A 26 -0.26 -7.87 -8.30
CA VAL A 26 0.82 -7.24 -7.52
C VAL A 26 0.80 -5.74 -7.77
N VAL A 27 0.57 -4.96 -6.72
CA VAL A 27 0.51 -3.49 -6.73
C VAL A 27 1.73 -2.91 -6.01
N SER A 28 2.40 -1.94 -6.62
CA SER A 28 3.51 -1.22 -6.00
C SER A 28 3.07 0.16 -5.51
N GLU A 29 3.31 0.45 -4.24
CA GLU A 29 3.11 1.78 -3.63
C GLU A 29 4.47 2.45 -3.42
N VAL A 30 4.59 3.70 -3.87
CA VAL A 30 5.81 4.49 -3.72
C VAL A 30 5.60 5.54 -2.63
N LYS A 31 6.49 5.57 -1.63
CA LYS A 31 6.47 6.57 -0.56
C LYS A 31 7.78 7.33 -0.49
N ARG A 32 7.69 8.66 -0.29
CA ARG A 32 8.84 9.49 0.07
C ARG A 32 8.96 9.49 1.58
N VAL A 33 10.05 8.93 2.10
CA VAL A 33 10.30 8.82 3.54
C VAL A 33 11.57 9.59 3.87
N LYS A 34 11.56 10.35 4.97
CA LYS A 34 12.75 11.04 5.46
C LYS A 34 13.72 10.02 6.05
N HIS A 35 14.98 10.04 5.63
CA HIS A 35 16.01 9.23 6.26
C HIS A 35 16.18 9.67 7.72
N PRO A 36 16.13 8.75 8.71
CA PRO A 36 16.07 9.11 10.12
C PRO A 36 17.28 9.92 10.61
N MET A 37 18.49 9.57 10.15
CA MET A 37 19.73 10.27 10.53
C MET A 37 20.01 11.52 9.67
N TYR A 38 20.10 11.36 8.35
CA TYR A 38 20.54 12.43 7.45
C TYR A 38 19.44 13.38 6.96
N GLY A 39 18.17 13.08 7.23
CA GLY A 39 17.05 13.95 6.83
C GLY A 39 16.77 14.04 5.33
N LYS A 40 17.55 13.38 4.47
CA LYS A 40 17.31 13.30 3.01
C LYS A 40 16.05 12.50 2.72
N PHE A 41 15.21 12.98 1.79
CA PHE A 41 14.05 12.23 1.32
C PHE A 41 14.49 11.08 0.42
N VAL A 42 14.12 9.86 0.80
CA VAL A 42 14.39 8.64 0.03
C VAL A 42 13.07 8.07 -0.45
N ILE A 43 13.07 7.58 -1.69
CA ILE A 43 11.91 6.89 -2.28
C ILE A 43 11.94 5.43 -1.84
N ARG A 44 10.88 4.97 -1.17
CA ARG A 44 10.71 3.59 -0.72
C ARG A 44 9.50 2.98 -1.41
N THR A 45 9.73 1.90 -2.14
CA THR A 45 8.67 1.17 -2.84
C THR A 45 8.30 -0.08 -2.04
N LYS A 46 7.01 -0.32 -1.83
CA LYS A 46 6.48 -1.54 -1.22
C LYS A 46 5.48 -2.21 -2.14
N LYS A 47 5.60 -3.53 -2.28
CA LYS A 47 4.66 -4.35 -3.06
C LYS A 47 3.56 -4.91 -2.16
N TYR A 48 2.36 -4.95 -2.71
CA TYR A 48 1.14 -5.49 -2.12
C TYR A 48 0.56 -6.54 -3.06
N TYR A 49 0.05 -7.61 -2.49
CA TYR A 49 -0.73 -8.61 -3.21
C TYR A 49 -2.19 -8.31 -2.93
N ALA A 50 -2.95 -8.02 -3.99
CA ALA A 50 -4.39 -7.80 -3.92
C ALA A 50 -5.11 -8.95 -4.63
N HIS A 51 -6.28 -9.31 -4.14
CA HIS A 51 -7.20 -10.26 -4.76
C HIS A 51 -8.45 -9.48 -5.18
#